data_AF-I4HT39-F1
#
_entry.id   AF-I4HT39-F1
#
_cell.length_a   1.000
_cell.length_b   1.000
_cell.length_c   1.000
_cell.angle_alpha   90.00
_cell.angle_beta   90.00
_cell.angle_gamma   90.00
#
_symmetry.space_group_name_H-M   'P 1'
#
loop_
_entity.id
_entity.type
_entity.pdbx_description
1 polymer ?
#
loop_
_entity_poly.entity_id
_entity_poly.type
_entity_poly.pdbx_seq_one_letter_code
_entity_poly.pdbx_strand_id
1 'polypeptide(L)'
;MNYLDTESITFLDKEVFTDVTEGERHKSDLVAQVRFRGKESFFLIYVEAQESSRKWFNRRMFTYFARFHEKFVLPIYPIVIFSYSQPKKEAISQYVVDFPDFKVLEFNSERGTSELEGR
;
A
#
# COMPACT_ATOMS: atom_id res chain seq x y z
N MET A 1 4.18 -24.39 6.40
CA MET A 1 4.73 -23.25 7.16
C MET A 1 3.75 -22.10 7.02
N ASN A 2 3.17 -21.63 8.12
CA ASN A 2 2.26 -20.48 8.09
C ASN A 2 3.09 -19.20 8.11
N TYR A 3 3.01 -18.39 7.05
CA TYR A 3 3.78 -17.16 6.92
C TYR A 3 3.17 -16.00 7.72
N LEU A 4 1.84 -16.02 7.89
CA LEU A 4 1.07 -15.00 8.59
C LEU A 4 0.43 -15.61 9.84
N ASP A 5 0.56 -14.92 10.96
CA ASP A 5 -0.17 -15.18 12.19
C ASP A 5 -1.49 -14.40 12.14
N THR A 6 -2.60 -15.06 11.81
CA THR A 6 -3.90 -14.41 11.60
C THR A 6 -4.50 -13.83 12.89
N GLU A 7 -4.12 -14.35 14.05
CA GLU A 7 -4.59 -13.85 15.35
C GLU A 7 -3.88 -12.56 15.76
N SER A 8 -2.77 -12.20 15.09
CA SER A 8 -2.01 -10.97 15.35
C SER A 8 -2.51 -9.74 14.58
N ILE A 9 -3.48 -9.89 13.67
CA ILE A 9 -3.90 -8.82 12.77
C ILE A 9 -4.60 -7.72 13.56
N THR A 10 -4.02 -6.52 13.56
CA THR A 10 -4.60 -5.32 14.15
C THR A 10 -4.66 -4.22 13.10
N PHE A 11 -5.85 -3.67 12.84
CA PHE A 11 -5.97 -2.50 11.96
C PHE A 11 -5.64 -1.24 12.75
N LEU A 12 -4.78 -0.38 12.19
CA LEU A 12 -4.40 0.85 12.85
C LEU A 12 -5.55 1.85 12.81
N ASP A 13 -5.69 2.59 13.91
CA ASP A 13 -6.67 3.65 14.00
C ASP A 13 -6.43 4.77 12.99
N LYS A 14 -7.56 5.39 12.63
CA LYS A 14 -7.63 6.44 11.61
C LYS A 14 -6.80 7.67 11.95
N GLU A 15 -6.59 7.94 13.24
CA GLU A 15 -5.76 9.06 13.72
C GLU A 15 -4.27 8.81 13.48
N VAL A 16 -3.79 7.61 13.79
CA VAL A 16 -2.39 7.20 13.54
C VAL A 16 -2.07 7.28 12.05
N PHE A 17 -3.02 6.90 11.20
CA PHE A 17 -2.87 7.01 9.75
C PHE A 17 -2.85 8.47 9.28
N THR A 18 -3.78 9.30 9.76
CA THR A 18 -3.91 10.71 9.33
C THR A 18 -2.68 11.54 9.73
N ASP A 19 -2.12 11.27 10.91
CA ASP A 19 -0.87 11.87 11.39
C ASP A 19 0.30 11.55 10.45
N VAL A 20 0.33 10.33 9.90
CA VAL A 20 1.36 9.91 8.94
C VAL A 20 1.07 10.44 7.53
N THR A 21 -0.18 10.62 7.11
CA THR A 21 -0.50 11.06 5.75
C THR A 21 -0.70 12.57 5.58
N GLU A 22 -0.33 13.40 6.57
CA GLU A 22 -0.47 14.88 6.55
C GLU A 22 -1.91 15.35 6.22
N GLY A 23 -2.92 14.62 6.69
CA GLY A 23 -4.33 14.98 6.44
C GLY A 23 -4.87 14.60 5.06
N GLU A 24 -4.03 14.10 4.13
CA GLU A 24 -4.53 13.46 2.92
C GLU A 24 -5.14 12.12 3.30
N ARG A 25 -6.48 12.08 3.33
CA ARG A 25 -7.22 10.87 3.65
C ARG A 25 -8.10 10.48 2.49
N HIS A 26 -7.90 9.28 1.95
CA HIS A 26 -8.84 8.67 1.02
C HIS A 26 -9.66 7.61 1.76
N LYS A 27 -10.94 7.47 1.39
CA LYS A 27 -11.89 6.60 2.10
C LYS A 27 -11.53 5.11 2.06
N SER A 28 -10.54 4.75 1.25
CA SER A 28 -10.28 3.39 0.83
C SER A 28 -8.92 2.85 1.30
N ASP A 29 -8.23 3.58 2.19
CA ASP A 29 -6.89 3.25 2.66
C ASP A 29 -6.96 2.55 4.03
N LEU A 30 -6.17 1.49 4.21
CA LEU A 30 -6.10 0.64 5.41
C LEU A 30 -4.64 0.28 5.73
N VAL A 31 -4.30 0.17 7.02
CA VAL A 31 -3.02 -0.40 7.45
C VAL A 31 -3.29 -1.47 8.49
N ALA A 32 -2.72 -2.64 8.27
CA ALA A 32 -2.76 -3.75 9.21
C ALA A 32 -1.37 -3.96 9.80
N GLN A 33 -1.24 -3.90 11.12
CA GLN A 33 -0.11 -4.47 11.84
C GLN A 33 -0.32 -5.97 11.97
N VAL A 34 0.69 -6.74 11.62
CA VAL A 34 0.65 -8.20 11.65
C VAL A 34 1.98 -8.77 12.10
N ARG A 35 1.97 -10.04 12.50
CA ARG A 35 3.19 -10.83 12.66
C ARG A 35 3.40 -11.69 11.42
N PHE A 36 4.38 -11.31 10.61
CA PHE A 36 4.75 -12.02 9.39
C PHE A 36 6.10 -12.70 9.58
N ARG A 37 6.16 -14.01 9.39
CA ARG A 37 7.36 -14.85 9.61
C ARG A 37 8.00 -14.62 11.00
N GLY A 38 7.16 -14.45 12.01
CA GLY A 38 7.59 -14.22 13.39
C GLY A 38 8.07 -12.80 13.72
N LYS A 39 7.99 -11.86 12.76
CA LYS A 39 8.37 -10.45 12.97
C LYS A 39 7.15 -9.55 12.90
N GLU A 40 7.11 -8.52 13.74
CA GLU A 40 6.13 -7.44 13.57
C GLU A 40 6.38 -6.73 12.25
N SER A 41 5.31 -6.44 11.53
CA SER A 41 5.34 -5.85 10.20
C SER A 41 4.01 -5.14 9.92
N PHE A 42 4.02 -4.23 8.96
CA PHE A 42 2.80 -3.63 8.45
C PHE A 42 2.48 -4.12 7.05
N PHE A 43 1.19 -4.24 6.76
CA PHE A 43 0.64 -4.38 5.44
C PHE A 43 -0.09 -3.08 5.15
N LEU A 44 0.48 -2.27 4.26
CA LEU A 44 -0.08 -0.99 3.83
C LEU A 44 -0.98 -1.28 2.63
N ILE A 45 -2.30 -1.25 2.85
CA ILE A 45 -3.30 -1.67 1.88
C ILE A 45 -4.02 -0.43 1.37
N TYR A 46 -3.89 -0.16 0.08
CA TYR A 46 -4.64 0.89 -0.58
C TYR A 46 -5.67 0.26 -1.51
N VAL A 47 -6.94 0.61 -1.33
CA VAL A 47 -8.01 0.14 -2.22
C VAL A 47 -8.36 1.27 -3.20
N GLU A 48 -8.13 1.07 -4.50
CA GLU A 48 -8.41 2.08 -5.51
C GLU A 48 -9.79 1.86 -6.13
N ALA A 49 -10.66 2.87 -5.99
CA ALA A 49 -12.06 2.80 -6.42
C ALA A 49 -12.32 3.39 -7.81
N GLN A 50 -11.42 4.23 -8.36
CA GLN A 50 -11.64 4.89 -9.65
C GLN A 50 -10.36 5.03 -10.50
N GLU A 51 -10.49 5.00 -11.83
CA GLU A 51 -9.36 5.12 -12.78
C GLU A 51 -8.69 6.50 -12.79
N SER A 52 -9.36 7.56 -12.34
CA SER A 52 -8.93 8.96 -12.47
C SER A 52 -7.80 9.38 -11.51
N SER A 53 -7.56 8.62 -10.44
CA SER A 53 -6.55 8.87 -9.40
C SER A 53 -5.12 8.41 -9.78
N ARG A 54 -4.96 7.79 -10.96
CA ARG A 54 -3.72 7.15 -11.42
C ARG A 54 -2.51 8.08 -11.52
N LYS A 55 -2.71 9.37 -11.84
CA LYS A 55 -1.60 10.29 -12.19
C LYS A 55 -0.57 10.49 -11.06
N TRP A 56 -0.95 10.23 -9.81
CA TRP A 56 -0.05 10.35 -8.65
C TRP A 56 -0.11 9.13 -7.72
N PHE A 57 -0.76 8.05 -8.15
CA PHE A 57 -1.02 6.88 -7.32
C PHE A 57 0.25 6.26 -6.75
N ASN A 58 1.21 5.87 -7.61
CA ASN A 58 2.45 5.22 -7.16
C ASN A 58 3.29 6.13 -6.27
N ARG A 59 3.30 7.44 -6.57
CA ARG A 59 3.99 8.43 -5.73
C ARG A 59 3.36 8.51 -4.34
N ARG A 60 2.02 8.52 -4.25
CA ARG A 60 1.31 8.53 -2.95
C ARG A 60 1.58 7.26 -2.15
N MET A 61 1.53 6.08 -2.80
CA MET A 61 1.87 4.82 -2.15
C MET A 61 3.30 4.83 -1.60
N PHE A 62 4.26 5.33 -2.38
CA PHE A 62 5.63 5.51 -1.91
C PHE A 62 5.72 6.50 -0.72
N THR A 63 5.04 7.65 -0.79
CA THR A 63 5.01 8.63 0.31
C THR A 63 4.50 7.99 1.60
N TYR A 64 3.40 7.23 1.54
CA TYR A 64 2.85 6.54 2.71
C TYR A 64 3.84 5.51 3.25
N PHE A 65 4.41 4.68 2.38
CA PHE A 65 5.45 3.73 2.77
C PHE A 65 6.62 4.43 3.47
N ALA A 66 7.14 5.52 2.90
CA ALA A 66 8.30 6.23 3.43
C ALA A 66 8.02 6.80 4.83
N ARG A 67 6.86 7.42 5.03
CA ARG A 67 6.49 8.01 6.33
C ARG A 67 6.18 6.95 7.39
N PHE A 68 5.55 5.84 7.01
CA PHE A 68 5.39 4.68 7.91
C PHE A 68 6.73 4.07 8.28
N HIS A 69 7.63 3.92 7.31
CA HIS A 69 8.96 3.38 7.52
C HIS A 69 9.78 4.26 8.46
N GLU A 70 9.72 5.59 8.27
CA GLU A 70 10.34 6.57 9.16
C GLU A 70 9.79 6.49 10.59
N LYS A 71 8.46 6.46 10.75
CA LYS A 71 7.82 6.53 12.07
C LYS A 71 8.00 5.26 12.91
N PHE A 72 7.90 4.08 12.28
CA PHE A 72 7.82 2.82 13.03
C PHE A 72 9.04 1.92 12.87
N VAL A 73 9.84 2.10 11.82
CA VAL A 73 11.06 1.30 11.58
C VAL A 73 10.78 -0.21 11.55
N LEU A 74 9.61 -0.59 11.03
CA LEU A 74 9.19 -1.98 10.83
C LEU A 74 9.15 -2.32 9.33
N PRO A 75 9.29 -3.60 8.96
CA PRO A 75 9.02 -4.04 7.59
C PRO A 75 7.60 -3.69 7.18
N ILE A 76 7.45 -3.11 5.99
CA ILE A 76 6.14 -2.72 5.44
C ILE A 76 5.97 -3.38 4.06
N TYR A 77 4.86 -4.08 3.87
CA TYR A 77 4.48 -4.69 2.60
C TYR A 77 3.36 -3.87 1.94
N PRO A 78 3.64 -3.11 0.87
CA PRO A 78 2.65 -2.32 0.17
C PRO A 78 1.79 -3.18 -0.77
N ILE A 79 0.46 -3.11 -0.61
CA ILE A 79 -0.53 -3.82 -1.42
C ILE A 79 -1.52 -2.83 -2.01
N VAL A 80 -1.82 -2.99 -3.29
CA VAL A 80 -2.83 -2.22 -4.01
C VAL A 80 -3.95 -3.14 -4.44
N ILE A 81 -5.18 -2.84 -4.04
CA ILE A 81 -6.36 -3.59 -4.46
C ILE A 81 -7.19 -2.70 -5.39
N PHE A 82 -7.40 -3.15 -6.62
CA PHE A 82 -8.27 -2.45 -7.57
C PHE A 82 -9.69 -2.99 -7.49
N SER A 83 -10.67 -2.10 -7.29
CA SER A 83 -12.08 -2.49 -7.13
C SER A 83 -12.89 -2.56 -8.44
N TYR A 84 -12.23 -2.49 -9.59
CA TYR A 84 -12.87 -2.51 -10.90
C TYR A 84 -12.42 -3.73 -11.72
N SER A 85 -13.37 -4.32 -12.44
CA SER A 85 -13.29 -5.65 -13.04
C SER A 85 -12.30 -5.78 -14.20
N GLN A 86 -11.98 -4.70 -14.90
CA GLN A 86 -10.94 -4.68 -15.94
C GLN A 86 -10.22 -3.33 -16.00
N PRO A 87 -8.90 -3.27 -15.81
CA PRO A 87 -8.16 -2.05 -16.10
C PRO A 87 -8.16 -1.82 -17.62
N LYS A 88 -8.64 -0.67 -18.10
CA LYS A 88 -8.52 -0.29 -19.53
C LYS A 88 -7.07 -0.07 -19.99
N LYS A 89 -6.13 -0.05 -19.04
CA LYS A 89 -4.67 0.04 -19.20
C LYS A 89 -4.00 -0.61 -18.00
N GLU A 90 -2.94 -1.40 -18.21
CA GLU A 90 -2.10 -1.91 -17.12
C GLU A 90 -1.70 -0.77 -16.18
N ALA A 91 -2.00 -0.94 -14.89
CA ALA A 91 -1.58 0.00 -13.88
C ALA A 91 -0.09 -0.24 -13.62
N ILE A 92 0.73 0.78 -13.83
CA ILE A 92 2.14 0.76 -13.44
C ILE A 92 2.16 0.56 -11.92
N SER A 93 2.82 -0.49 -11.42
CA SER A 93 2.94 -0.80 -9.98
C SER A 93 4.22 -0.24 -9.34
N GLN A 94 4.88 0.66 -10.05
CA GLN A 94 6.21 1.16 -9.70
C GLN A 94 6.25 2.68 -9.54
N TYR A 95 6.98 3.13 -8.53
CA TYR A 95 7.44 4.51 -8.42
C TYR A 95 8.96 4.53 -8.55
N VAL A 96 9.45 5.24 -9.56
CA VAL A 96 10.87 5.30 -9.91
C VAL A 96 11.37 6.73 -9.75
N VAL A 97 12.57 6.87 -9.17
CA VAL A 97 13.36 8.10 -9.20
C VAL A 97 14.65 7.76 -9.93
N ASP A 98 14.81 8.30 -11.13
CA ASP A 98 15.96 8.05 -11.99
C ASP A 98 16.52 9.34 -12.61
N PHE A 99 17.82 9.27 -12.87
CA PHE A 99 18.62 10.23 -13.62
C PHE A 99 19.17 9.51 -14.86
N PRO A 100 19.68 10.23 -15.88
CA PRO A 100 20.14 9.61 -17.14
C PRO A 100 21.15 8.46 -16.96
N ASP A 101 21.93 8.48 -15.88
CA ASP A 101 23.00 7.56 -15.56
C ASP A 101 22.76 6.71 -14.31
N PHE A 102 21.69 6.97 -13.54
CA PHE A 102 21.49 6.32 -12.24
C PHE A 102 20.03 6.22 -11.80
N LYS A 103 19.60 5.00 -11.45
CA LYS A 103 18.31 4.75 -10.80
C LYS A 103 18.47 4.83 -9.28
N VAL A 104 17.98 5.90 -8.67
CA VAL A 104 18.07 6.16 -7.23
C VAL A 104 17.12 5.28 -6.44
N LEU A 105 15.90 5.09 -6.96
CA LEU A 105 14.84 4.35 -6.28
C LEU A 105 14.00 3.57 -7.28
N GLU A 106 13.71 2.33 -6.92
CA GLU A 106 12.64 1.53 -7.53
C GLU A 106 11.75 1.00 -6.41
N PHE A 107 10.62 1.68 -6.18
CA PHE A 107 9.61 1.24 -5.23
C PHE A 107 8.56 0.39 -5.94
N ASN A 108 8.26 -0.78 -5.37
CA ASN A 108 7.31 -1.74 -5.90
C ASN A 108 6.17 -1.98 -4.92
N SER A 109 4.96 -2.18 -5.44
CA SER A 109 3.81 -2.61 -4.67
C SER A 109 3.17 -3.86 -5.26
N GLU A 110 2.69 -4.75 -4.39
CA GLU A 110 1.94 -5.94 -4.81
C GLU A 110 0.55 -5.56 -5.30
N ARG A 111 0.04 -6.27 -6.31
CA ARG A 111 -1.26 -6.00 -6.88
C ARG A 111 -2.26 -7.12 -6.55
N GLY A 112 -3.36 -6.74 -5.92
CA GLY A 112 -4.57 -7.55 -5.81
C GLY A 112 -5.72 -6.99 -6.66
N THR A 113 -6.69 -7.85 -6.96
CA THR A 113 -8.00 -7.49 -7.48
C THR A 113 -9.04 -7.85 -6.44
N SER A 114 -10.01 -6.97 -6.17
CA SER A 114 -11.19 -7.40 -5.43
C SER A 114 -12.13 -8.08 -6.42
N GLU A 115 -11.94 -9.36 -6.68
CA GLU A 115 -12.98 -10.16 -7.34
C GLU A 115 -14.15 -10.32 -6.35
N LEU A 116 -14.94 -9.26 -6.20
CA LEU A 116 -16.32 -9.37 -5.74
C LEU A 116 -17.15 -9.69 -6.98
N GLU A 117 -16.94 -10.89 -7.54
CA GLU A 117 -17.98 -11.48 -8.38
C GLU A 117 -19.17 -11.79 -7.48
N GLY A 118 -20.33 -11.26 -7.87
CA GLY A 118 -21.57 -11.40 -7.15
C GLY A 118 -21.85 -12.84 -6.73
N ARG A 119 -22.07 -13.03 -5.44
CA ARG A 119 -22.92 -14.08 -4.90
C ARG A 119 -23.99 -13.43 -4.05
#